data_AF-A0A7Y9KH97-F1
#
_entry.id   AF-A0A7Y9KH97-F1
#
_cell.length_a   1.000
_cell.length_b   1.000
_cell.length_c   1.000
_cell.angle_alpha   90.00
_cell.angle_beta   90.00
_cell.angle_gamma   90.00
#
_symmetry.space_group_name_H-M   'P 1'
#
loop_
_entity.id
_entity.type
_entity.pdbx_description
1 polymer ?
#
loop_
_entity_poly.entity_id
_entity_poly.type
_entity_poly.pdbx_seq_one_letter_code
_entity_poly.pdbx_strand_id
1 'polypeptide(L)'
;MTGSELTWQDLDRLISSNGLTDQGVETTRWALMRLRMLLGDSWLARQYRKQGWVPGELLFAGTHVYGLPHALWFILRLDRAVTEPTFTKIRAELRRGADPSMWRHTLLQLEVARAAQDRGSIATFEPAIPGSSRHGDLLIDGDTDRPWMVETTTVPRAAVDRDWQSYEDGLMAAIRQIELRHNVTCTVGLDGHMVKDDTQAWLDAVEAAAESTTGSVGANPVPSEIGVVTVHTGAVPVGTVRFTGAVQQRDGWRRLGRTLSAKAAQVRGPWPAWIRVDCLDGLFQFTDWAKLEPQERLAEIAAAIRELVQWPENAEGVVLSTGPAVGLGATDPTAETATTHTSDGSFVRRLLAPHLCRETLVIPLRNHDNERTGWWEHAYAGEPGWLDQDLVAAGQPRLQDLRKGPSTP
;
A
#
# COMPACT_ATOMS: atom_id res chain seq x y z
N MET A 1 11.81 17.85 11.03
CA MET A 1 11.28 18.96 10.20
C MET A 1 10.37 19.81 11.06
N THR A 2 10.81 21.01 11.41
CA THR A 2 10.01 22.00 12.15
C THR A 2 9.05 22.71 11.19
N GLY A 3 7.74 22.46 11.35
CA GLY A 3 6.68 23.47 11.24
C GLY A 3 6.41 24.26 9.95
N SER A 4 6.98 23.95 8.78
CA SER A 4 6.55 24.57 7.51
C SER A 4 5.43 23.75 6.85
N GLU A 5 4.30 24.40 6.51
CA GLU A 5 3.21 23.75 5.76
C GLU A 5 3.73 23.20 4.43
N LEU A 6 3.43 21.93 4.12
CA LEU A 6 3.82 21.33 2.84
C LEU A 6 2.97 21.89 1.68
N THR A 7 3.64 22.32 0.63
CA THR A 7 3.07 22.95 -0.58
C THR A 7 3.36 22.12 -1.84
N TRP A 8 2.69 22.46 -2.95
CA TRP A 8 2.98 21.84 -4.26
C TRP A 8 4.41 22.11 -4.72
N GLN A 9 4.97 23.26 -4.36
CA GLN A 9 6.36 23.60 -4.67
C GLN A 9 7.34 22.72 -3.90
N ASP A 10 6.97 22.26 -2.70
CA ASP A 10 7.81 21.33 -1.93
C ASP A 10 7.86 19.96 -2.61
N LEU A 11 6.73 19.45 -3.10
CA LEU A 11 6.72 18.21 -3.88
C LEU A 11 7.49 18.35 -5.20
N ASP A 12 7.37 19.48 -5.89
CA ASP A 12 8.14 19.74 -7.12
C ASP A 12 9.66 19.74 -6.85
N ARG A 13 10.09 20.34 -5.74
CA ARG A 13 11.50 20.29 -5.31
C ARG A 13 11.95 18.87 -5.00
N LEU A 14 11.11 18.04 -4.37
CA LEU A 14 11.41 16.64 -4.10
C LEU A 14 11.51 15.81 -5.39
N ILE A 15 10.67 16.06 -6.40
CA ILE A 15 10.74 15.38 -7.71
C ILE A 15 12.02 15.74 -8.46
N SER A 16 12.43 16.99 -8.33
CA SER A 16 13.66 17.50 -8.95
C SER A 16 14.93 16.95 -8.28
N SER A 17 14.80 16.19 -7.20
CA SER A 17 15.92 15.53 -6.54
C SER A 17 16.40 14.30 -7.34
N ASN A 18 17.54 13.75 -6.94
CA ASN A 18 18.21 12.69 -7.70
C ASN A 18 17.35 11.40 -7.74
N GLY A 19 17.06 10.87 -8.93
CA GLY A 19 16.36 9.58 -9.10
C GLY A 19 15.61 9.41 -10.42
N LEU A 20 15.17 10.52 -11.01
CA LEU A 20 14.42 10.55 -12.28
C LEU A 20 15.27 11.04 -13.45
N THR A 21 14.98 10.57 -14.66
CA THR A 21 15.50 11.19 -15.89
C THR A 21 14.90 12.59 -16.09
N ASP A 22 15.43 13.41 -16.99
CA ASP A 22 14.82 14.72 -17.31
C ASP A 22 13.36 14.55 -17.75
N GLN A 23 13.10 13.51 -18.55
CA GLN A 23 11.76 13.12 -18.97
C GLN A 23 10.89 12.67 -17.80
N GLY A 24 11.46 11.92 -16.85
CA GLY A 24 10.79 11.53 -15.61
C GLY A 24 10.40 12.73 -14.75
N VAL A 25 11.28 13.72 -14.62
CA VAL A 25 10.97 14.98 -13.91
C VAL A 25 9.82 15.70 -14.61
N GLU A 26 9.87 15.84 -15.93
CA GLU A 26 8.82 16.51 -16.72
C GLU A 26 7.46 15.79 -16.57
N THR A 27 7.41 14.47 -16.77
CA THR A 27 6.19 13.67 -16.62
C THR A 27 5.63 13.74 -15.22
N THR A 28 6.48 13.68 -14.18
CA THR A 28 6.01 13.75 -12.79
C THR A 28 5.48 15.15 -12.44
N ARG A 29 6.11 16.21 -12.95
CA ARG A 29 5.59 17.59 -12.82
C ARG A 29 4.25 17.77 -13.52
N TRP A 30 4.12 17.23 -14.74
CA TRP A 30 2.86 17.22 -15.46
C TRP A 30 1.76 16.51 -14.63
N ALA A 31 2.06 15.33 -14.07
CA ALA A 31 1.14 14.58 -13.23
C ALA A 31 0.74 15.36 -11.96
N LEU A 32 1.71 15.98 -11.27
CA LEU A 32 1.41 16.83 -10.12
C LEU A 32 0.54 18.04 -10.49
N MET A 33 0.76 18.64 -11.66
CA MET A 33 -0.09 19.74 -12.14
C MET A 33 -1.52 19.26 -12.38
N ARG A 34 -1.73 18.07 -12.99
CA ARG A 34 -3.06 17.45 -13.10
C ARG A 34 -3.70 17.28 -11.73
N LEU A 35 -2.97 16.68 -10.79
CA LEU A 35 -3.47 16.46 -9.43
C LEU A 35 -3.85 17.77 -8.74
N ARG A 36 -3.02 18.81 -8.88
CA ARG A 36 -3.27 20.15 -8.37
C ARG A 36 -4.54 20.76 -8.96
N MET A 37 -4.80 20.60 -10.26
CA MET A 37 -6.05 21.05 -10.87
C MET A 37 -7.27 20.29 -10.32
N LEU A 38 -7.12 18.97 -10.13
CA LEU A 38 -8.21 18.12 -9.63
C LEU A 38 -8.57 18.41 -8.17
N LEU A 39 -7.57 18.62 -7.32
CA LEU A 39 -7.72 18.75 -5.86
C LEU A 39 -7.70 20.21 -5.35
N GLY A 40 -7.07 21.11 -6.09
CA GLY A 40 -6.97 22.54 -5.82
C GLY A 40 -5.63 23.00 -5.23
N ASP A 41 -5.30 24.28 -5.43
CA ASP A 41 -4.02 24.88 -5.07
C ASP A 41 -3.65 24.75 -3.59
N SER A 42 -4.63 24.84 -2.70
CA SER A 42 -4.42 24.75 -1.25
C SER A 42 -4.60 23.35 -0.68
N TRP A 43 -4.77 22.32 -1.52
CA TRP A 43 -5.10 20.98 -1.04
C TRP A 43 -3.99 20.36 -0.16
N LEU A 44 -2.72 20.40 -0.58
CA LEU A 44 -1.62 19.81 0.21
C LEU A 44 -1.50 20.44 1.60
N ALA A 45 -1.49 21.77 1.67
CA ALA A 45 -1.43 22.49 2.94
C ALA A 45 -2.66 22.20 3.81
N ARG A 46 -3.85 22.06 3.20
CA ARG A 46 -5.08 21.69 3.92
C ARG A 46 -5.02 20.25 4.44
N GLN A 47 -4.58 19.31 3.60
CA GLN A 47 -4.43 17.89 3.94
C GLN A 47 -3.47 17.76 5.12
N TYR A 48 -2.28 18.37 5.03
CA TYR A 48 -1.28 18.33 6.09
C TYR A 48 -1.80 18.97 7.38
N ARG A 49 -2.41 20.16 7.33
CA ARG A 49 -2.97 20.81 8.53
C ARG A 49 -4.08 20.00 9.19
N LYS A 50 -4.98 19.41 8.39
CA LYS A 50 -6.15 18.70 8.90
C LYS A 50 -5.80 17.31 9.41
N GLN A 51 -4.90 16.61 8.73
CA GLN A 51 -4.65 15.20 8.96
C GLN A 51 -3.27 14.93 9.59
N GLY A 52 -2.34 15.88 9.54
CA GLY A 52 -0.97 15.72 10.04
C GLY A 52 -0.04 14.93 9.13
N TRP A 53 -0.51 14.52 7.94
CA TRP A 53 0.25 13.75 6.96
C TRP A 53 -0.16 14.11 5.54
N VAL A 54 0.69 13.73 4.58
CA VAL A 54 0.33 13.67 3.17
C VAL A 54 0.64 12.26 2.64
N PRO A 55 -0.06 11.79 1.59
CA PRO A 55 0.15 10.47 1.03
C PRO A 55 1.63 10.20 0.70
N GLY A 56 2.15 9.10 1.26
CA GLY A 56 3.55 8.71 1.08
C GLY A 56 3.88 8.45 -0.39
N GLU A 57 2.91 7.96 -1.16
CA GLU A 57 3.01 7.78 -2.60
C GLU A 57 3.45 9.08 -3.29
N LEU A 58 2.92 10.24 -2.87
CA LEU A 58 3.26 11.55 -3.41
C LEU A 58 4.61 12.06 -2.88
N LEU A 59 4.92 11.86 -1.60
CA LEU A 59 6.18 12.27 -0.99
C LEU A 59 7.40 11.55 -1.59
N PHE A 60 7.23 10.27 -1.90
CA PHE A 60 8.31 9.40 -2.34
C PHE A 60 8.42 9.27 -3.86
N ALA A 61 7.58 9.97 -4.62
CA ALA A 61 7.52 9.90 -6.07
C ALA A 61 8.88 10.21 -6.75
N GLY A 62 9.62 11.20 -6.23
CA GLY A 62 10.93 11.57 -6.78
C GLY A 62 12.11 10.71 -6.33
N THR A 63 11.98 10.02 -5.20
CA THR A 63 13.14 9.52 -4.44
C THR A 63 13.17 8.00 -4.26
N HIS A 64 12.03 7.31 -4.33
CA HIS A 64 11.97 5.85 -4.11
C HIS A 64 11.49 5.10 -5.34
N VAL A 65 12.06 3.91 -5.55
CA VAL A 65 11.77 3.04 -6.70
C VAL A 65 10.28 2.73 -6.87
N TYR A 66 9.61 2.47 -5.76
CA TYR A 66 8.18 2.18 -5.71
C TYR A 66 7.28 3.41 -5.60
N GLY A 67 7.79 4.58 -5.17
CA GLY A 67 6.96 5.77 -4.95
C GLY A 67 6.34 6.32 -6.23
N LEU A 68 7.15 6.39 -7.30
CA LEU A 68 6.72 6.94 -8.59
C LEU A 68 5.52 6.17 -9.20
N PRO A 69 5.56 4.83 -9.37
CA PRO A 69 4.42 4.07 -9.89
C PRO A 69 3.12 4.34 -9.13
N HIS A 70 3.18 4.34 -7.78
CA HIS A 70 2.02 4.58 -6.94
C HIS A 70 1.42 5.99 -7.14
N ALA A 71 2.26 7.02 -7.20
CA ALA A 71 1.80 8.38 -7.48
C ALA A 71 1.13 8.48 -8.85
N LEU A 72 1.77 7.93 -9.89
CA LEU A 72 1.26 8.01 -11.26
C LEU A 72 -0.05 7.23 -11.42
N TRP A 73 -0.17 6.02 -10.87
CA TRP A 73 -1.44 5.28 -10.85
C TRP A 73 -2.56 6.08 -10.22
N PHE A 74 -2.33 6.64 -9.02
CA PHE A 74 -3.36 7.41 -8.35
C PHE A 74 -3.78 8.62 -9.19
N ILE A 75 -2.83 9.39 -9.69
CA ILE A 75 -3.11 10.62 -10.45
C ILE A 75 -3.85 10.31 -11.75
N LEU A 76 -3.36 9.36 -12.54
CA LEU A 76 -3.95 9.01 -13.83
C LEU A 76 -5.34 8.40 -13.66
N ARG A 77 -5.53 7.50 -12.70
CA ARG A 77 -6.85 6.91 -12.42
C ARG A 77 -7.83 7.95 -11.90
N LEU A 78 -7.39 8.87 -11.05
CA LEU A 78 -8.23 9.98 -10.58
C LEU A 78 -8.65 10.89 -11.75
N ASP A 79 -7.71 11.23 -12.64
CA ASP A 79 -7.93 12.07 -13.82
C ASP A 79 -8.93 11.45 -14.81
N ARG A 80 -8.96 10.11 -14.92
CA ARG A 80 -9.98 9.39 -15.68
C ARG A 80 -11.30 9.32 -14.94
N ALA A 81 -11.29 9.01 -13.64
CA ALA A 81 -12.51 8.88 -12.85
C ALA A 81 -13.33 10.17 -12.79
N VAL A 82 -12.70 11.36 -12.87
CA VAL A 82 -13.44 12.62 -12.87
C VAL A 82 -14.30 12.85 -14.12
N THR A 83 -14.14 12.05 -15.19
CA THR A 83 -15.04 12.10 -16.36
C THR A 83 -16.33 11.33 -16.14
N GLU A 84 -16.36 10.45 -15.13
CA GLU A 84 -17.55 9.69 -14.73
C GLU A 84 -18.42 10.57 -13.79
N PRO A 85 -19.65 10.96 -14.18
CA PRO A 85 -20.46 11.90 -13.41
C PRO A 85 -20.70 11.48 -11.95
N THR A 86 -20.80 10.16 -11.71
CA THR A 86 -21.05 9.61 -10.37
C THR A 86 -19.87 9.76 -9.41
N PHE A 87 -18.65 10.03 -9.89
CA PHE A 87 -17.47 10.25 -9.06
C PHE A 87 -17.44 11.62 -8.34
N THR A 88 -18.38 12.53 -8.66
CA THR A 88 -18.38 13.92 -8.19
C THR A 88 -18.34 14.03 -6.66
N LYS A 89 -19.07 13.16 -5.94
CA LYS A 89 -19.12 13.18 -4.47
C LYS A 89 -17.78 12.79 -3.85
N ILE A 90 -17.19 11.68 -4.28
CA ILE A 90 -15.87 11.21 -3.82
C ILE A 90 -14.81 12.30 -4.07
N ARG A 91 -14.81 12.90 -5.26
CA ARG A 91 -13.90 14.01 -5.58
C ARG A 91 -14.07 15.19 -4.62
N ALA A 92 -15.30 15.58 -4.32
CA ALA A 92 -15.57 16.70 -3.42
C ALA A 92 -15.07 16.41 -2.00
N GLU A 93 -15.21 15.18 -1.53
CA GLU A 93 -14.69 14.75 -0.23
C GLU A 93 -13.15 14.73 -0.22
N LEU A 94 -12.51 14.19 -1.27
CA LEU A 94 -11.05 14.20 -1.39
C LEU A 94 -10.50 15.63 -1.30
N ARG A 95 -11.15 16.60 -1.97
CA ARG A 95 -10.76 18.02 -1.94
C ARG A 95 -10.80 18.65 -0.54
N ARG A 96 -11.62 18.12 0.37
CA ARG A 96 -11.73 18.58 1.78
C ARG A 96 -10.64 17.99 2.68
N GLY A 97 -9.81 17.09 2.14
CA GLY A 97 -8.79 16.34 2.85
C GLY A 97 -9.31 15.00 3.34
N ALA A 98 -8.57 13.94 3.05
CA ALA A 98 -8.92 12.55 3.28
C ALA A 98 -8.14 11.98 4.47
N ASP A 99 -8.84 11.31 5.39
CA ASP A 99 -8.19 10.48 6.40
C ASP A 99 -7.60 9.20 5.75
N PRO A 100 -6.79 8.41 6.47
CA PRO A 100 -6.17 7.22 5.90
C PRO A 100 -7.16 6.18 5.36
N SER A 101 -8.33 6.05 6.00
CA SER A 101 -9.36 5.09 5.58
C SER A 101 -9.98 5.52 4.26
N MET A 102 -10.38 6.78 4.17
CA MET A 102 -10.95 7.37 2.96
C MET A 102 -9.96 7.33 1.80
N TRP A 103 -8.68 7.64 2.05
CA TRP A 103 -7.63 7.59 1.04
C TRP A 103 -7.48 6.18 0.46
N ARG A 104 -7.34 5.18 1.32
CA ARG A 104 -7.20 3.77 0.91
C ARG A 104 -8.44 3.24 0.20
N HIS A 105 -9.62 3.59 0.69
CA HIS A 105 -10.88 3.24 0.04
C HIS A 105 -10.97 3.82 -1.37
N THR A 106 -10.62 5.10 -1.55
CA THR A 106 -10.63 5.74 -2.86
C THR A 106 -9.62 5.08 -3.82
N LEU A 107 -8.43 4.71 -3.34
CA LEU A 107 -7.46 3.97 -4.16
C LEU A 107 -8.03 2.64 -4.69
N LEU A 108 -8.76 1.90 -3.85
CA LEU A 108 -9.42 0.67 -4.26
C LEU A 108 -10.54 0.90 -5.27
N GLN A 109 -11.39 1.92 -5.05
CA GLN A 109 -12.44 2.25 -6.02
C GLN A 109 -11.84 2.62 -7.39
N LEU A 110 -10.76 3.40 -7.39
CA LEU A 110 -10.03 3.77 -8.62
C LEU A 110 -9.35 2.56 -9.28
N GLU A 111 -8.82 1.61 -8.51
CA GLU A 111 -8.27 0.34 -9.02
C GLU A 111 -9.33 -0.47 -9.74
N VAL A 112 -10.47 -0.72 -9.09
CA VAL A 112 -11.56 -1.53 -9.66
C VAL A 112 -12.18 -0.83 -10.87
N ALA A 113 -12.34 0.50 -10.83
CA ALA A 113 -12.81 1.26 -11.98
C ALA A 113 -11.85 1.14 -13.17
N ARG A 114 -10.52 1.15 -12.93
CA ARG A 114 -9.53 0.92 -13.99
C ARG A 114 -9.55 -0.51 -14.52
N ALA A 115 -9.75 -1.49 -13.66
CA ALA A 115 -9.95 -2.90 -14.05
C ALA A 115 -11.17 -3.04 -14.97
N ALA A 116 -12.28 -2.37 -14.64
CA ALA A 116 -13.47 -2.34 -15.48
C ALA A 116 -13.20 -1.72 -16.85
N GLN A 117 -12.53 -0.58 -16.90
CA GLN A 117 -12.14 0.06 -18.17
C GLN A 117 -11.27 -0.84 -19.04
N ASP A 118 -10.33 -1.57 -18.45
CA ASP A 118 -9.48 -2.53 -19.16
C ASP A 118 -10.27 -3.60 -19.88
N ARG A 119 -11.39 -4.00 -19.26
CA ARG A 119 -12.31 -5.01 -19.75
C ARG A 119 -13.46 -4.43 -20.57
N GLY A 120 -13.37 -3.18 -20.98
CA GLY A 120 -14.45 -2.50 -21.73
C GLY A 120 -15.75 -2.32 -20.95
N SER A 121 -15.73 -2.51 -19.63
CA SER A 121 -16.85 -2.26 -18.72
C SER A 121 -16.88 -0.81 -18.24
N ILE A 122 -18.04 -0.37 -17.81
CA ILE A 122 -18.28 0.92 -17.17
C ILE A 122 -18.38 0.70 -15.65
N ALA A 123 -17.76 1.58 -14.88
CA ALA A 123 -17.85 1.59 -13.42
C ALA A 123 -18.62 2.83 -12.95
N THR A 124 -19.73 2.60 -12.25
CA THR A 124 -20.51 3.65 -11.59
C THR A 124 -20.10 3.73 -10.12
N PHE A 125 -19.76 4.92 -9.63
CA PHE A 125 -19.33 5.14 -8.25
C PHE A 125 -20.51 5.44 -7.33
N GLU A 126 -20.47 4.89 -6.12
CA GLU A 126 -21.51 5.10 -5.10
C GLU A 126 -22.96 4.88 -5.61
N PRO A 127 -23.28 3.79 -6.34
CA PRO A 127 -24.62 3.53 -6.83
C PRO A 127 -25.64 3.36 -5.69
N ALA A 128 -26.84 3.90 -5.83
CA ALA A 128 -27.93 3.62 -4.89
C ALA A 128 -28.32 2.13 -4.97
N ILE A 129 -28.43 1.45 -3.83
CA ILE A 129 -28.85 0.04 -3.80
C ILE A 129 -30.39 -0.03 -3.77
N PRO A 130 -31.05 -0.69 -4.74
CA PRO A 130 -32.52 -0.74 -4.76
C PRO A 130 -33.09 -1.37 -3.48
N GLY A 131 -34.06 -0.69 -2.88
CA GLY A 131 -34.68 -1.12 -1.62
C GLY A 131 -33.85 -0.84 -0.36
N SER A 132 -32.77 -0.06 -0.46
CA SER A 132 -31.88 0.30 0.65
C SER A 132 -31.65 1.81 0.69
N SER A 133 -31.38 2.34 1.88
CA SER A 133 -30.89 3.72 2.06
C SER A 133 -29.37 3.84 1.89
N ARG A 134 -28.69 2.72 1.66
CA ARG A 134 -27.24 2.65 1.47
C ARG A 134 -26.87 2.72 -0.01
N HIS A 135 -25.63 3.12 -0.25
CA HIS A 135 -25.00 3.09 -1.57
C HIS A 135 -23.98 1.96 -1.57
N GLY A 136 -23.80 1.31 -2.71
CA GLY A 136 -22.68 0.39 -2.91
C GLY A 136 -21.41 1.17 -3.22
N ASP A 137 -20.24 0.56 -3.26
CA ASP A 137 -19.02 1.30 -3.62
C ASP A 137 -18.90 1.48 -5.14
N LEU A 138 -19.13 0.42 -5.91
CA LEU A 138 -19.09 0.42 -7.37
C LEU A 138 -20.14 -0.51 -7.98
N LEU A 139 -20.74 -0.11 -9.10
CA LEU A 139 -21.52 -0.98 -9.99
C LEU A 139 -20.79 -1.10 -11.32
N ILE A 140 -20.52 -2.33 -11.75
CA ILE A 140 -19.83 -2.66 -12.99
C ILE A 140 -20.85 -3.16 -14.01
N ASP A 141 -20.80 -2.63 -15.22
CA ASP A 141 -21.70 -2.96 -16.34
C ASP A 141 -20.94 -3.12 -17.66
N GLY A 142 -21.39 -4.00 -18.56
CA GLY A 142 -20.91 -4.10 -19.95
C GLY A 142 -20.21 -5.39 -20.39
N ASP A 143 -19.53 -6.13 -19.50
CA ASP A 143 -18.74 -7.35 -19.86
C ASP A 143 -19.39 -8.67 -19.40
N THR A 144 -20.52 -8.60 -18.70
CA THR A 144 -21.25 -9.79 -18.20
C THR A 144 -22.74 -9.62 -18.44
N ASP A 145 -23.51 -10.71 -18.40
CA ASP A 145 -24.96 -10.73 -18.66
C ASP A 145 -25.80 -9.74 -17.83
N ARG A 146 -25.32 -9.34 -16.65
CA ARG A 146 -26.01 -8.37 -15.78
C ARG A 146 -25.03 -7.52 -14.95
N PRO A 147 -25.39 -6.27 -14.63
CA PRO A 147 -24.62 -5.43 -13.73
C PRO A 147 -24.38 -6.09 -12.38
N TRP A 148 -23.27 -5.74 -11.75
CA TRP A 148 -22.87 -6.30 -10.47
C TRP A 148 -22.10 -5.31 -9.62
N MET A 149 -22.20 -5.51 -8.32
CA MET A 149 -21.65 -4.61 -7.34
C MET A 149 -20.28 -5.09 -6.86
N VAL A 150 -19.38 -4.15 -6.64
CA VAL A 150 -18.13 -4.38 -5.92
C VAL A 150 -18.13 -3.53 -4.68
N GLU A 151 -17.99 -4.18 -3.53
CA GLU A 151 -17.69 -3.52 -2.26
C GLU A 151 -16.18 -3.59 -2.00
N THR A 152 -15.57 -2.46 -1.68
CA THR A 152 -14.14 -2.33 -1.43
C THR A 152 -13.88 -2.07 0.06
N THR A 153 -12.82 -2.67 0.59
CA THR A 153 -12.37 -2.41 1.96
C THR A 153 -10.89 -2.73 2.13
N THR A 154 -10.32 -2.28 3.23
CA THR A 154 -8.96 -2.65 3.63
C THR A 154 -8.97 -3.30 4.99
N VAL A 155 -8.07 -4.26 5.20
CA VAL A 155 -7.67 -4.71 6.53
C VAL A 155 -6.35 -4.01 6.84
N PRO A 156 -6.37 -2.86 7.56
CA PRO A 156 -5.13 -2.16 7.92
C PRO A 156 -4.33 -2.98 8.93
N ARG A 157 -3.09 -2.60 9.24
CA ARG A 157 -2.40 -3.13 10.44
C ARG A 157 -3.19 -2.82 11.72
N ALA A 158 -2.99 -3.63 12.76
CA ALA A 158 -3.64 -3.36 14.04
C ALA A 158 -3.12 -2.03 14.62
N ALA A 159 -3.94 -1.36 15.45
CA ALA A 159 -3.55 -0.09 16.06
C ALA A 159 -2.23 -0.23 16.83
N VAL A 160 -2.12 -1.28 17.64
CA VAL A 160 -0.89 -1.63 18.37
C VAL A 160 0.33 -1.79 17.48
N ASP A 161 0.20 -2.37 16.28
CA ASP A 161 1.35 -2.54 15.37
C ASP A 161 1.77 -1.20 14.75
N ARG A 162 0.81 -0.29 14.52
CA ARG A 162 1.11 1.08 14.08
C ARG A 162 1.77 1.90 15.18
N ASP A 163 1.30 1.75 16.42
CA ASP A 163 1.90 2.40 17.58
C ASP A 163 3.34 1.88 17.79
N TRP A 164 3.53 0.57 17.61
CA TRP A 164 4.84 -0.08 17.65
C TRP A 164 5.79 0.45 16.58
N GLN A 165 5.34 0.51 15.33
CA GLN A 165 6.16 1.10 14.27
C GLN A 165 6.45 2.57 14.56
N SER A 166 5.47 3.35 15.04
CA SER A 166 5.69 4.76 15.35
C SER A 166 6.77 4.93 16.42
N TYR A 167 6.83 4.01 17.39
CA TYR A 167 7.90 3.96 18.39
C TYR A 167 9.25 3.64 17.74
N GLU A 168 9.33 2.56 16.95
CA GLU A 168 10.56 2.12 16.29
C GLU A 168 11.10 3.18 15.31
N ASP A 169 10.25 3.80 14.50
CA ASP A 169 10.61 4.87 13.58
C ASP A 169 11.14 6.10 14.34
N GLY A 170 10.51 6.45 15.47
CA GLY A 170 10.96 7.54 16.34
C GLY A 170 12.32 7.25 16.97
N LEU A 171 12.51 6.05 17.51
CA LEU A 171 13.78 5.60 18.08
C LEU A 171 14.88 5.59 17.02
N MET A 172 14.65 4.97 15.87
CA MET A 172 15.63 4.88 14.80
C MET A 172 15.96 6.25 14.19
N ALA A 173 15.00 7.17 14.13
CA ALA A 173 15.29 8.55 13.74
C ALA A 173 16.24 9.23 14.73
N ALA A 174 16.02 9.05 16.04
CA ALA A 174 16.91 9.59 17.07
C ALA A 174 18.31 8.95 17.01
N ILE A 175 18.40 7.63 16.89
CA ILE A 175 19.66 6.91 16.72
C ILE A 175 20.43 7.40 15.50
N ARG A 176 19.78 7.58 14.35
CA ARG A 176 20.42 8.14 13.15
C ARG A 176 20.96 9.55 13.37
N GLN A 177 20.30 10.38 14.18
CA GLN A 177 20.82 11.70 14.53
C GLN A 177 22.08 11.59 15.39
N ILE A 178 22.13 10.66 16.34
CA ILE A 178 23.31 10.38 17.16
C ILE A 178 24.47 9.88 16.27
N GLU A 179 24.21 8.92 15.37
CA GLU A 179 25.18 8.40 14.40
C GLU A 179 25.81 9.53 13.57
N LEU A 180 24.97 10.42 13.02
CA LEU A 180 25.42 11.54 12.21
C LEU A 180 26.23 12.57 13.02
N ARG A 181 25.81 12.86 14.26
CA ARG A 181 26.45 13.88 15.11
C ARG A 181 27.83 13.45 15.59
N HIS A 182 27.96 12.18 15.96
CA HIS A 182 29.17 11.63 16.57
C HIS A 182 30.01 10.79 15.61
N ASN A 183 29.59 10.68 14.35
CA ASN A 183 30.25 9.87 13.32
C ASN A 183 30.49 8.41 13.76
N VAL A 184 29.45 7.81 14.34
CA VAL A 184 29.43 6.41 14.79
C VAL A 184 28.42 5.61 13.97
N THR A 185 28.53 4.28 14.01
CA THR A 185 27.50 3.38 13.49
C THR A 185 26.84 2.66 14.65
N CYS A 186 25.52 2.60 14.68
CA CYS A 186 24.76 1.86 15.68
C CYS A 186 24.09 0.62 15.05
N THR A 187 24.05 -0.47 15.82
CA THR A 187 23.17 -1.61 15.58
C THR A 187 22.18 -1.73 16.73
N VAL A 188 20.91 -1.93 16.41
CA VAL A 188 19.81 -1.90 17.39
C VAL A 188 19.09 -3.25 17.38
N GLY A 189 18.92 -3.84 18.56
CA GLY A 189 18.03 -4.98 18.79
C GLY A 189 16.96 -4.60 19.81
N LEU A 190 15.70 -4.77 19.46
CA LEU A 190 14.55 -4.51 20.33
C LEU A 190 13.72 -5.77 20.55
N ASP A 191 13.33 -5.98 21.80
CA ASP A 191 12.39 -6.98 22.27
C ASP A 191 11.06 -6.35 22.76
N GLY A 192 11.01 -5.01 22.89
CA GLY A 192 9.87 -4.29 23.48
C GLY A 192 9.80 -2.80 23.11
N HIS A 193 8.94 -2.06 23.83
CA HIS A 193 8.91 -0.61 23.84
C HIS A 193 8.80 -0.08 25.27
N MET A 194 9.28 1.14 25.47
CA MET A 194 9.24 1.84 26.74
C MET A 194 8.36 3.09 26.64
N VAL A 195 7.98 3.65 27.78
CA VAL A 195 7.39 4.98 27.82
C VAL A 195 8.41 6.03 27.36
N LYS A 196 7.90 7.21 27.00
CA LYS A 196 8.70 8.26 26.36
C LYS A 196 9.91 8.70 27.20
N ASP A 197 9.71 8.88 28.51
CA ASP A 197 10.75 9.39 29.40
C ASP A 197 11.90 8.40 29.55
N ASP A 198 11.59 7.11 29.74
CA ASP A 198 12.62 6.08 29.83
C ASP A 198 13.33 5.87 28.49
N THR A 199 12.60 5.99 27.37
CA THR A 199 13.20 5.95 26.03
C THR A 199 14.18 7.10 25.82
N GLN A 200 13.84 8.30 26.30
CA GLN A 200 14.74 9.45 26.24
C GLN A 200 15.98 9.23 27.10
N ALA A 201 15.83 8.73 28.33
CA ALA A 201 16.96 8.42 29.20
C ALA A 201 17.90 7.38 28.59
N TRP A 202 17.36 6.38 27.88
CA TRP A 202 18.18 5.41 27.15
C TRP A 202 18.90 6.05 25.95
N LEU A 203 18.23 6.90 25.18
CA LEU A 203 18.87 7.64 24.08
C LEU A 203 20.00 8.55 24.58
N ASP A 204 19.83 9.20 25.74
CA ASP A 204 20.88 10.02 26.35
C ASP A 204 22.09 9.16 26.74
N ALA A 205 21.87 7.94 27.25
CA ALA A 205 22.94 6.99 27.54
C ALA A 205 23.66 6.48 26.27
N VAL A 206 22.91 6.26 25.18
CA VAL A 206 23.48 5.92 23.88
C VAL A 206 24.34 7.06 23.33
N GLU A 207 23.86 8.30 23.45
CA GLU A 207 24.61 9.48 23.04
C GLU A 207 25.90 9.64 23.86
N ALA A 208 25.86 9.46 25.18
CA ALA A 208 27.04 9.47 26.03
C ALA A 208 28.05 8.36 25.64
N ALA A 209 27.56 7.18 25.26
CA ALA A 209 28.41 6.11 24.72
C ALA A 209 29.04 6.53 23.39
N ALA A 210 28.30 7.16 22.49
CA ALA A 210 28.82 7.67 21.22
C ALA A 210 29.93 8.71 21.41
N GLU A 211 29.73 9.68 22.32
CA GLU A 211 30.73 10.70 22.67
C GLU A 211 32.03 10.08 23.23
N SER A 212 31.89 9.11 24.14
CA SER A 212 33.02 8.48 24.81
C SER A 212 33.78 7.49 23.92
N THR A 213 33.23 7.09 22.77
CA THR A 213 33.94 6.17 21.88
C THR A 213 34.93 6.87 20.94
N THR A 214 34.99 8.20 20.94
CA THR A 214 35.97 8.96 20.13
C THR A 214 37.41 8.55 20.48
N GLY A 215 38.04 7.72 19.65
CA GLY A 215 39.41 7.20 19.85
C GLY A 215 39.54 5.79 20.43
N SER A 216 38.44 5.09 20.71
CA SER A 216 38.44 3.68 21.14
C SER A 216 38.11 2.72 19.99
N VAL A 217 38.80 1.59 19.89
CA VAL A 217 38.50 0.54 18.91
C VAL A 217 37.61 -0.48 19.61
N GLY A 218 36.32 -0.55 19.26
CA GLY A 218 35.41 -1.52 19.86
C GLY A 218 33.93 -1.26 19.59
N ALA A 219 33.11 -2.21 20.02
CA ALA A 219 31.65 -2.13 20.03
C ALA A 219 31.19 -1.92 21.48
N ASN A 220 30.43 -0.86 21.73
CA ASN A 220 29.93 -0.51 23.06
C ASN A 220 28.44 -0.81 23.16
N PRO A 221 28.04 -1.92 23.79
CA PRO A 221 26.64 -2.22 24.03
C PRO A 221 26.08 -1.32 25.14
N VAL A 222 24.94 -0.71 24.86
CA VAL A 222 24.14 0.11 25.78
C VAL A 222 22.80 -0.59 25.97
N PRO A 223 22.69 -1.49 26.96
CA PRO A 223 21.48 -2.26 27.21
C PRO A 223 20.37 -1.42 27.84
N SER A 224 19.13 -1.83 27.63
CA SER A 224 17.93 -1.42 28.36
C SER A 224 17.07 -2.65 28.68
N GLU A 225 15.94 -2.44 29.35
CA GLU A 225 15.00 -3.53 29.64
C GLU A 225 14.30 -4.09 28.38
N ILE A 226 14.30 -3.34 27.28
CA ILE A 226 13.64 -3.73 26.01
C ILE A 226 14.61 -4.07 24.89
N GLY A 227 15.92 -4.10 25.15
CA GLY A 227 16.88 -4.42 24.11
C GLY A 227 18.27 -3.83 24.31
N VAL A 228 18.98 -3.65 23.20
CA VAL A 228 20.36 -3.17 23.20
C VAL A 228 20.65 -2.32 21.96
N VAL A 229 21.32 -1.19 22.18
CA VAL A 229 21.97 -0.43 21.12
C VAL A 229 23.47 -0.65 21.25
N THR A 230 24.11 -1.13 20.20
CA THR A 230 25.57 -1.28 20.17
C THR A 230 26.17 -0.18 19.30
N VAL A 231 27.06 0.63 19.88
CA VAL A 231 27.73 1.75 19.23
C VAL A 231 29.11 1.33 18.72
N HIS A 232 29.41 1.63 17.46
CA HIS A 232 30.67 1.29 16.78
C HIS A 232 31.37 2.56 16.28
N THR A 233 32.69 2.63 16.45
CA THR A 233 33.52 3.77 16.01
C THR A 233 33.85 3.81 14.53
N GLY A 234 33.40 2.83 13.77
CA GLY A 234 33.59 2.74 12.34
C GLY A 234 32.42 2.06 11.66
N ALA A 235 32.53 1.90 10.35
CA ALA A 235 31.55 1.14 9.58
C ALA A 235 31.49 -0.31 10.10
N VAL A 236 30.27 -0.82 10.26
CA VAL A 236 30.06 -2.25 10.47
C VAL A 236 30.28 -3.01 9.16
N PRO A 237 30.66 -4.30 9.21
CA PRO A 237 30.78 -5.12 8.01
C PRO A 237 29.53 -5.07 7.12
N VAL A 238 29.73 -5.17 5.81
CA VAL A 238 28.62 -5.28 4.86
C VAL A 238 27.80 -6.52 5.18
N GLY A 239 26.48 -6.37 5.27
CA GLY A 239 25.56 -7.44 5.64
C GLY A 239 25.23 -7.52 7.13
N THR A 240 25.85 -6.71 7.99
CA THR A 240 25.43 -6.60 9.39
C THR A 240 24.00 -6.06 9.49
N VAL A 241 23.14 -6.80 10.20
CA VAL A 241 21.78 -6.36 10.52
C VAL A 241 21.88 -5.18 11.48
N ARG A 242 21.47 -3.99 11.01
CA ARG A 242 21.52 -2.75 11.81
C ARG A 242 20.30 -2.54 12.69
N PHE A 243 19.21 -3.25 12.41
CA PHE A 243 17.98 -3.15 13.17
C PHE A 243 17.27 -4.51 13.19
N THR A 244 16.92 -4.95 14.40
CA THR A 244 16.00 -6.07 14.64
C THR A 244 14.90 -5.54 15.56
N GLY A 245 13.66 -5.56 15.08
CA GLY A 245 12.48 -5.20 15.87
C GLY A 245 11.91 -6.39 16.65
N ALA A 246 10.97 -6.12 17.55
CA ALA A 246 10.36 -7.14 18.39
C ALA A 246 9.42 -8.06 17.57
N VAL A 247 9.50 -9.37 17.80
CA VAL A 247 8.60 -10.34 17.13
C VAL A 247 7.20 -10.24 17.74
N GLN A 248 6.19 -9.96 16.91
CA GLN A 248 4.79 -9.88 17.33
C GLN A 248 3.97 -11.01 16.70
N GLN A 249 3.23 -11.76 17.51
CA GLN A 249 2.24 -12.73 17.02
C GLN A 249 0.84 -12.11 17.05
N ARG A 250 0.13 -12.18 15.92
CA ARG A 250 -1.22 -11.64 15.76
C ARG A 250 -2.13 -12.62 15.01
N ASP A 251 -3.39 -12.62 15.39
CA ASP A 251 -4.45 -13.34 14.69
C ASP A 251 -5.04 -12.46 13.57
N GLY A 252 -4.38 -12.48 12.41
CA GLY A 252 -4.85 -11.80 11.19
C GLY A 252 -6.18 -12.35 10.68
N TRP A 253 -6.42 -13.66 10.86
CA TRP A 253 -7.63 -14.37 10.42
C TRP A 253 -8.90 -13.81 11.04
N ARG A 254 -8.91 -13.63 12.36
CA ARG A 254 -10.06 -13.07 13.07
C ARG A 254 -10.38 -11.63 12.63
N ARG A 255 -9.37 -10.86 12.25
CA ARG A 255 -9.57 -9.48 11.75
C ARG A 255 -10.17 -9.49 10.36
N LEU A 256 -9.63 -10.30 9.46
CA LEU A 256 -10.18 -10.52 8.13
C LEU A 256 -11.64 -10.98 8.21
N GLY A 257 -11.95 -12.00 9.01
CA GLY A 257 -13.30 -12.52 9.20
C GLY A 257 -14.30 -11.46 9.69
N ARG A 258 -13.91 -10.61 10.66
CA ARG A 258 -14.75 -9.48 11.11
C ARG A 258 -15.00 -8.46 10.01
N THR A 259 -13.98 -8.08 9.25
CA THR A 259 -14.10 -7.14 8.13
C THR A 259 -15.02 -7.69 7.05
N LEU A 260 -14.84 -8.95 6.66
CA LEU A 260 -15.67 -9.62 5.67
C LEU A 260 -17.12 -9.75 6.15
N SER A 261 -17.35 -10.09 7.42
CA SER A 261 -18.69 -10.15 8.01
C SER A 261 -19.41 -8.81 7.96
N ALA A 262 -18.71 -7.71 8.27
CA ALA A 262 -19.28 -6.38 8.18
C ALA A 262 -19.65 -6.00 6.74
N LYS A 263 -18.80 -6.33 5.75
CA LYS A 263 -19.09 -6.10 4.33
C LYS A 263 -20.18 -7.03 3.77
N ALA A 264 -20.25 -8.28 4.20
CA ALA A 264 -21.32 -9.21 3.85
C ALA A 264 -22.70 -8.68 4.25
N ALA A 265 -22.81 -7.96 5.37
CA ALA A 265 -24.05 -7.30 5.77
C ALA A 265 -24.40 -6.07 4.92
N GLN A 266 -23.43 -5.46 4.23
CA GLN A 266 -23.62 -4.28 3.38
C GLN A 266 -24.03 -4.64 1.95
N VAL A 267 -23.58 -5.78 1.43
CA VAL A 267 -23.83 -6.16 0.04
C VAL A 267 -25.26 -6.62 -0.26
N ARG A 268 -26.15 -6.77 0.75
CA ARG A 268 -27.52 -7.25 0.54
C ARG A 268 -28.27 -6.37 -0.47
N GLY A 269 -28.76 -6.98 -1.54
CA GLY A 269 -29.47 -6.28 -2.60
C GLY A 269 -29.79 -7.19 -3.79
N PRO A 270 -30.36 -6.61 -4.86
CA PRO A 270 -30.76 -7.37 -6.04
C PRO A 270 -29.60 -7.77 -6.94
N TRP A 271 -28.45 -7.12 -6.80
CA TRP A 271 -27.29 -7.34 -7.67
C TRP A 271 -26.35 -8.40 -7.10
N PRO A 272 -25.75 -9.24 -7.96
CA PRO A 272 -24.52 -9.93 -7.64
C PRO A 272 -23.51 -9.03 -6.97
N ALA A 273 -22.85 -9.52 -5.91
CA ALA A 273 -21.89 -8.72 -5.19
C ALA A 273 -20.57 -9.48 -4.96
N TRP A 274 -19.47 -8.78 -5.20
CA TRP A 274 -18.13 -9.21 -4.84
C TRP A 274 -17.53 -8.25 -3.82
N ILE A 275 -16.70 -8.77 -2.92
CA ILE A 275 -15.97 -7.96 -1.96
C ILE A 275 -14.50 -7.97 -2.32
N ARG A 276 -13.95 -6.79 -2.59
CA ARG A 276 -12.54 -6.55 -2.86
C ARG A 276 -11.83 -6.03 -1.61
N VAL A 277 -10.82 -6.74 -1.14
CA VAL A 277 -10.11 -6.45 0.12
C VAL A 277 -8.61 -6.34 -0.06
N ASP A 278 -8.03 -5.20 0.27
CA ASP A 278 -6.57 -5.11 0.47
C ASP A 278 -6.21 -5.46 1.92
N CYS A 279 -5.46 -6.56 2.07
CA CYS A 279 -4.90 -7.02 3.34
C CYS A 279 -3.54 -6.36 3.56
N LEU A 280 -3.56 -5.20 4.23
CA LEU A 280 -2.38 -4.38 4.50
C LEU A 280 -1.74 -4.73 5.86
N ASP A 281 -2.20 -5.79 6.52
CA ASP A 281 -1.78 -6.18 7.86
C ASP A 281 -0.59 -7.15 7.89
N GLY A 282 -0.04 -7.47 6.73
CA GLY A 282 1.12 -8.36 6.62
C GLY A 282 0.77 -9.85 6.53
N LEU A 283 -0.52 -10.21 6.43
CA LEU A 283 -0.97 -11.60 6.31
C LEU A 283 -0.21 -12.37 5.22
N PHE A 284 0.04 -11.73 4.07
CA PHE A 284 0.68 -12.32 2.90
C PHE A 284 2.22 -12.26 2.94
N GLN A 285 2.83 -11.63 3.94
CA GLN A 285 4.28 -11.41 3.97
C GLN A 285 4.95 -11.94 5.24
N PHE A 286 4.26 -11.92 6.37
CA PHE A 286 4.87 -12.09 7.69
C PHE A 286 4.24 -13.23 8.51
N THR A 287 3.62 -14.20 7.85
CA THR A 287 2.99 -15.36 8.50
C THR A 287 3.55 -16.68 7.94
N ASP A 288 3.40 -17.77 8.68
CA ASP A 288 3.74 -19.10 8.15
C ASP A 288 2.82 -19.51 6.99
N TRP A 289 1.57 -19.03 6.98
CA TRP A 289 0.67 -19.19 5.84
C TRP A 289 1.25 -18.62 4.55
N ALA A 290 1.97 -17.48 4.62
CA ALA A 290 2.60 -16.89 3.44
C ALA A 290 3.71 -17.76 2.81
N LYS A 291 4.22 -18.76 3.54
CA LYS A 291 5.26 -19.69 3.08
C LYS A 291 4.69 -20.94 2.40
N LEU A 292 3.39 -21.18 2.51
CA LEU A 292 2.73 -22.33 1.87
C LEU A 292 2.70 -22.15 0.35
N GLU A 293 2.57 -23.26 -0.37
CA GLU A 293 2.42 -23.22 -1.83
C GLU A 293 1.09 -22.54 -2.21
N PRO A 294 1.00 -21.86 -3.38
CA PRO A 294 -0.20 -21.10 -3.76
C PRO A 294 -1.53 -21.87 -3.68
N GLN A 295 -1.53 -23.16 -4.03
CA GLN A 295 -2.71 -24.02 -3.97
C GLN A 295 -3.19 -24.22 -2.53
N GLU A 296 -2.25 -24.48 -1.61
CA GLU A 296 -2.53 -24.69 -0.18
C GLU A 296 -3.01 -23.39 0.46
N ARG A 297 -2.34 -22.27 0.16
CA ARG A 297 -2.74 -20.93 0.60
C ARG A 297 -4.19 -20.64 0.23
N LEU A 298 -4.55 -20.91 -1.02
CA LEU A 298 -5.87 -20.68 -1.58
C LEU A 298 -6.93 -21.60 -0.96
N ALA A 299 -6.62 -22.88 -0.74
CA ALA A 299 -7.55 -23.81 -0.09
C ALA A 299 -7.84 -23.39 1.36
N GLU A 300 -6.82 -23.09 2.16
CA GLU A 300 -6.99 -22.69 3.56
C GLU A 300 -7.80 -21.40 3.70
N ILE A 301 -7.47 -20.37 2.92
CA ILE A 301 -8.15 -19.08 2.99
C ILE A 301 -9.58 -19.16 2.45
N ALA A 302 -9.84 -19.94 1.40
CA ALA A 302 -11.18 -20.13 0.87
C ALA A 302 -12.09 -20.85 1.87
N ALA A 303 -11.59 -21.91 2.52
CA ALA A 303 -12.31 -22.59 3.59
C ALA A 303 -12.65 -21.62 4.73
N ALA A 304 -11.66 -20.87 5.22
CA ALA A 304 -11.87 -19.88 6.28
C ALA A 304 -12.90 -18.80 5.90
N ILE A 305 -12.87 -18.27 4.68
CA ILE A 305 -13.83 -17.26 4.21
C ILE A 305 -15.26 -17.81 4.18
N ARG A 306 -15.44 -19.05 3.73
CA ARG A 306 -16.76 -19.68 3.63
C ARG A 306 -17.33 -20.05 5.00
N GLU A 307 -16.47 -20.45 5.94
CA GLU A 307 -16.88 -20.86 7.30
C GLU A 307 -17.09 -19.68 8.26
N LEU A 308 -16.21 -18.66 8.22
CA LEU A 308 -16.22 -17.57 9.20
C LEU A 308 -17.32 -16.54 8.98
N VAL A 309 -17.96 -16.52 7.81
CA VAL A 309 -18.86 -15.45 7.39
C VAL A 309 -20.18 -16.01 6.90
N GLN A 310 -21.29 -15.48 7.43
CA GLN A 310 -22.61 -15.76 6.89
C GLN A 310 -22.87 -14.88 5.66
N TRP A 311 -22.67 -15.47 4.48
CA TRP A 311 -22.82 -14.79 3.20
C TRP A 311 -24.30 -14.63 2.79
N PRO A 312 -24.74 -13.44 2.32
CA PRO A 312 -26.08 -13.29 1.75
C PRO A 312 -26.19 -13.97 0.40
N GLU A 313 -27.43 -14.22 -0.04
CA GLU A 313 -27.71 -14.96 -1.29
C GLU A 313 -27.09 -14.29 -2.52
N ASN A 314 -26.99 -12.98 -2.56
CA ASN A 314 -26.45 -12.27 -3.72
C ASN A 314 -24.91 -12.12 -3.71
N ALA A 315 -24.21 -12.54 -2.65
CA ALA A 315 -22.75 -12.54 -2.62
C ALA A 315 -22.19 -13.70 -3.46
N GLU A 316 -21.32 -13.37 -4.42
CA GLU A 316 -20.75 -14.32 -5.38
C GLU A 316 -19.29 -14.64 -5.10
N GLY A 317 -18.51 -13.73 -4.51
CA GLY A 317 -17.09 -13.96 -4.30
C GLY A 317 -16.36 -12.90 -3.49
N VAL A 318 -15.13 -13.21 -3.13
CA VAL A 318 -14.19 -12.32 -2.43
C VAL A 318 -12.88 -12.28 -3.23
N VAL A 319 -12.34 -11.08 -3.41
CA VAL A 319 -11.00 -10.87 -3.95
C VAL A 319 -10.11 -10.29 -2.86
N LEU A 320 -9.10 -11.05 -2.43
CA LEU A 320 -8.12 -10.59 -1.46
C LEU A 320 -6.83 -10.24 -2.17
N SER A 321 -6.16 -9.17 -1.75
CA SER A 321 -4.85 -8.81 -2.29
C SER A 321 -3.95 -8.19 -1.24
N THR A 322 -2.66 -8.20 -1.50
CA THR A 322 -1.66 -7.44 -0.73
C THR A 322 -1.74 -5.93 -0.95
N GLY A 323 -2.51 -5.45 -1.92
CA GLY A 323 -2.20 -4.18 -2.57
C GLY A 323 -0.89 -4.29 -3.39
N PRO A 324 -0.46 -3.25 -4.12
CA PRO A 324 0.91 -3.18 -4.59
C PRO A 324 1.84 -3.05 -3.38
N ALA A 325 2.63 -4.08 -3.14
CA ALA A 325 3.49 -4.21 -1.97
C ALA A 325 4.96 -4.31 -2.38
N VAL A 326 5.86 -3.90 -1.49
CA VAL A 326 7.30 -3.96 -1.76
C VAL A 326 7.78 -5.41 -1.77
N GLY A 327 8.22 -5.87 -2.93
CA GLY A 327 8.98 -7.12 -3.10
C GLY A 327 10.48 -6.79 -3.16
N LEU A 328 11.19 -6.91 -2.04
CA LEU A 328 12.62 -6.62 -2.00
C LEU A 328 13.36 -7.52 -3.00
N GLY A 329 14.14 -6.92 -3.90
CA GLY A 329 14.86 -7.64 -4.97
C GLY A 329 14.00 -8.04 -6.19
N ALA A 330 12.67 -7.95 -6.11
CA ALA A 330 11.77 -8.31 -7.20
C ALA A 330 11.94 -7.38 -8.40
N THR A 331 12.61 -7.84 -9.44
CA THR A 331 12.92 -7.03 -10.64
C THR A 331 12.70 -7.77 -11.94
N ASP A 332 12.61 -9.10 -11.89
CA ASP A 332 12.38 -9.97 -13.04
C ASP A 332 10.89 -10.37 -13.10
N PRO A 333 10.13 -9.91 -14.11
CA PRO A 333 8.74 -10.30 -14.27
C PRO A 333 8.53 -11.81 -14.38
N THR A 334 9.50 -12.57 -14.92
CA THR A 334 9.35 -14.02 -15.11
C THR A 334 9.43 -14.78 -13.80
N ALA A 335 10.27 -14.33 -12.86
CA ALA A 335 10.37 -14.88 -11.51
C ALA A 335 9.18 -14.50 -10.63
N GLU A 336 8.54 -13.37 -10.93
CA GLU A 336 7.50 -12.75 -10.10
C GLU A 336 6.09 -12.93 -10.66
N THR A 337 5.93 -13.68 -11.75
CA THR A 337 4.65 -14.00 -12.36
C THR A 337 4.26 -15.43 -12.04
N ALA A 338 3.15 -15.60 -11.33
CA ALA A 338 2.56 -16.90 -11.07
C ALA A 338 1.04 -16.83 -11.19
N THR A 339 0.44 -17.86 -11.77
CA THR A 339 -1.01 -18.05 -11.77
C THR A 339 -1.32 -19.50 -11.48
N THR A 340 -2.22 -19.73 -10.53
CA THR A 340 -2.65 -21.05 -10.10
C THR A 340 -4.17 -21.08 -10.05
N HIS A 341 -4.77 -22.08 -10.68
CA HIS A 341 -6.21 -22.34 -10.60
C HIS A 341 -6.45 -23.60 -9.77
N THR A 342 -7.42 -23.54 -8.87
CA THR A 342 -7.93 -24.70 -8.13
C THR A 342 -9.45 -24.68 -8.14
N SER A 343 -10.10 -25.70 -7.61
CA SER A 343 -11.56 -25.67 -7.36
C SER A 343 -12.00 -24.58 -6.37
N ASP A 344 -11.07 -24.02 -5.59
CA ASP A 344 -11.35 -23.03 -4.55
C ASP A 344 -11.21 -21.58 -5.02
N GLY A 345 -10.60 -21.34 -6.18
CA GLY A 345 -10.40 -20.01 -6.73
C GLY A 345 -9.21 -19.93 -7.69
N SER A 346 -8.66 -18.73 -7.81
CA SER A 346 -7.40 -18.47 -8.53
C SER A 346 -6.45 -17.66 -7.66
N PHE A 347 -5.16 -17.98 -7.71
CA PHE A 347 -4.06 -17.16 -7.21
C PHE A 347 -3.37 -16.47 -8.39
N VAL A 348 -3.08 -15.18 -8.27
CA VAL A 348 -2.40 -14.37 -9.27
C VAL A 348 -1.32 -13.54 -8.58
N ARG A 349 -0.05 -13.76 -8.93
CA ARG A 349 1.08 -12.91 -8.56
C ARG A 349 1.62 -12.20 -9.78
N ARG A 350 1.84 -10.89 -9.68
CA ARG A 350 2.43 -10.08 -10.75
C ARG A 350 3.42 -9.07 -10.21
N LEU A 351 4.53 -8.87 -10.93
CA LEU A 351 5.39 -7.69 -10.82
C LEU A 351 4.72 -6.53 -11.56
N LEU A 352 4.38 -5.46 -10.85
CA LEU A 352 3.69 -4.29 -11.38
C LEU A 352 4.66 -3.19 -11.81
N ALA A 353 5.78 -3.08 -11.10
CA ALA A 353 6.92 -2.21 -11.37
C ALA A 353 8.13 -2.79 -10.62
N PRO A 354 9.37 -2.35 -10.90
CA PRO A 354 10.53 -2.80 -10.12
C PRO A 354 10.30 -2.64 -8.61
N HIS A 355 10.44 -3.75 -7.88
CA HIS A 355 10.21 -3.93 -6.46
C HIS A 355 8.77 -3.76 -5.98
N LEU A 356 7.79 -3.74 -6.89
CA LEU A 356 6.38 -3.73 -6.55
C LEU A 356 5.69 -4.96 -7.10
N CYS A 357 5.30 -5.86 -6.22
CA CYS A 357 4.51 -7.03 -6.55
C CYS A 357 3.11 -6.91 -5.96
N ARG A 358 2.16 -7.58 -6.60
CA ARG A 358 0.85 -7.85 -6.02
C ARG A 358 0.61 -9.34 -6.03
N GLU A 359 0.12 -9.84 -4.91
CA GLU A 359 -0.57 -11.13 -4.86
C GLU A 359 -2.07 -10.88 -4.74
N THR A 360 -2.85 -11.67 -5.47
CA THR A 360 -4.30 -11.62 -5.49
C THR A 360 -4.86 -13.03 -5.42
N LEU A 361 -5.83 -13.24 -4.55
CA LEU A 361 -6.64 -14.45 -4.45
C LEU A 361 -8.07 -14.10 -4.87
N VAL A 362 -8.59 -14.78 -5.89
CA VAL A 362 -9.96 -14.66 -6.36
C VAL A 362 -10.73 -15.89 -5.89
N ILE A 363 -11.65 -15.70 -4.95
CA ILE A 363 -12.30 -16.79 -4.21
C ILE A 363 -13.81 -16.71 -4.44
N PRO A 364 -14.38 -17.56 -5.30
CA PRO A 364 -15.82 -17.67 -5.43
C PRO A 364 -16.42 -18.30 -4.15
N LEU A 365 -17.55 -17.76 -3.70
CA LEU A 365 -18.28 -18.25 -2.53
C LEU A 365 -19.16 -19.46 -2.85
N ARG A 366 -19.48 -19.64 -4.14
CA ARG A 366 -20.24 -20.76 -4.70
C ARG A 366 -19.51 -21.28 -5.95
N ASN A 367 -20.18 -22.09 -6.76
CA ASN A 367 -19.65 -22.70 -7.99
C ASN A 367 -18.57 -21.86 -8.67
N HIS A 368 -17.41 -22.48 -8.88
CA HIS A 368 -16.19 -21.83 -9.37
C HIS A 368 -16.32 -21.29 -10.80
N ASP A 369 -17.15 -21.93 -11.62
CA ASP A 369 -17.47 -21.56 -13.01
C ASP A 369 -18.44 -20.36 -13.12
N ASN A 370 -18.16 -19.29 -12.37
CA ASN A 370 -18.81 -17.99 -12.57
C ASN A 370 -17.94 -17.14 -13.50
N GLU A 371 -18.52 -16.57 -14.55
CA GLU A 371 -17.88 -15.62 -15.46
C GLU A 371 -17.09 -14.51 -14.73
N ARG A 372 -17.57 -14.08 -13.56
CA ARG A 372 -16.92 -13.05 -12.74
C ARG A 372 -15.61 -13.49 -12.08
N THR A 373 -15.44 -14.79 -11.81
CA THR A 373 -14.14 -15.33 -11.36
C THR A 373 -13.09 -15.09 -12.45
N GLY A 374 -13.43 -15.45 -13.70
CA GLY A 374 -12.59 -15.22 -14.87
C GLY A 374 -12.35 -13.73 -15.12
N TRP A 375 -13.37 -12.88 -14.94
CA TRP A 375 -13.24 -11.42 -15.04
C TRP A 375 -12.13 -10.86 -14.14
N TRP A 376 -12.16 -11.23 -12.85
CA TRP A 376 -11.17 -10.76 -11.87
C TRP A 376 -9.76 -11.25 -12.18
N GLU A 377 -9.64 -12.53 -12.52
CA GLU A 377 -8.36 -13.12 -12.86
C GLU A 377 -7.72 -12.42 -14.07
N HIS A 378 -8.49 -12.20 -15.14
CA HIS A 378 -7.99 -11.51 -16.33
C HIS A 378 -7.63 -10.06 -16.02
N ALA A 379 -8.43 -9.35 -15.22
CA ALA A 379 -8.12 -7.99 -14.80
C ALA A 379 -6.75 -7.93 -14.09
N TYR A 380 -6.52 -8.79 -13.08
CA TYR A 380 -5.24 -8.79 -12.36
C TYR A 380 -4.09 -9.39 -13.17
N ALA A 381 -4.36 -10.24 -14.15
CA ALA A 381 -3.33 -10.67 -15.09
C ALA A 381 -2.84 -9.52 -15.98
N GLY A 382 -3.70 -8.57 -16.32
CA GLY A 382 -3.39 -7.39 -17.14
C GLY A 382 -2.79 -6.20 -16.37
N GLU A 383 -2.86 -6.19 -15.04
CA GLU A 383 -2.44 -5.06 -14.19
C GLU A 383 -1.03 -4.50 -14.49
N PRO A 384 0.02 -5.32 -14.76
CA PRO A 384 1.35 -4.80 -15.08
C PRO A 384 1.37 -3.83 -16.27
N GLY A 385 0.44 -3.99 -17.22
CA GLY A 385 0.36 -3.13 -18.41
C GLY A 385 -0.38 -1.81 -18.18
N TRP A 386 -1.17 -1.68 -17.10
CA TRP A 386 -2.10 -0.56 -16.97
C TRP A 386 -1.41 0.80 -16.88
N LEU A 387 -0.30 0.89 -16.14
CA LEU A 387 0.40 2.18 -15.96
C LEU A 387 0.94 2.71 -17.27
N ASP A 388 1.62 1.85 -18.02
CA ASP A 388 2.23 2.23 -19.30
C ASP A 388 1.16 2.56 -20.34
N GLN A 389 0.05 1.82 -20.36
CA GLN A 389 -1.11 2.16 -21.19
C GLN A 389 -1.69 3.53 -20.83
N ASP A 390 -1.85 3.83 -19.54
CA ASP A 390 -2.40 5.10 -19.06
C ASP A 390 -1.45 6.28 -19.35
N LEU A 391 -0.14 6.08 -19.19
CA LEU A 391 0.89 7.06 -19.53
C LEU A 391 0.89 7.35 -21.03
N VAL A 392 0.94 6.31 -21.87
CA VAL A 392 0.92 6.46 -23.33
C VAL A 392 -0.36 7.13 -23.82
N ALA A 393 -1.52 6.77 -23.25
CA ALA A 393 -2.79 7.42 -23.58
C ALA A 393 -2.81 8.91 -23.21
N ALA A 394 -2.03 9.31 -22.20
CA ALA A 394 -1.83 10.72 -21.81
C ALA A 394 -0.68 11.41 -22.56
N GLY A 395 -0.09 10.77 -23.57
CA GLY A 395 1.05 11.29 -24.33
C GLY A 395 2.36 11.33 -23.53
N GLN A 396 2.46 10.55 -22.46
CA GLN A 396 3.64 10.45 -21.60
C GLN A 396 4.48 9.20 -21.95
N PRO A 397 5.77 9.18 -21.59
CA PRO A 397 6.65 8.02 -21.76
C PRO A 397 6.26 6.89 -20.81
N ARG A 398 6.73 5.68 -21.10
CA ARG A 398 6.51 4.52 -20.24
C ARG A 398 7.30 4.64 -18.95
N LEU A 399 6.86 3.94 -17.90
CA LEU A 399 7.47 4.03 -16.57
C LEU A 399 8.98 3.77 -16.58
N GLN A 400 9.43 2.80 -17.37
CA GLN A 400 10.85 2.42 -17.48
C GLN A 400 11.76 3.57 -17.96
N ASP A 401 11.21 4.52 -18.72
CA ASP A 401 11.96 5.64 -19.30
C ASP A 401 12.07 6.83 -18.32
N LEU A 402 11.29 6.82 -17.24
CA LEU A 402 11.18 7.92 -16.29
C LEU A 402 12.26 7.89 -15.20
N ARG A 403 12.91 6.75 -14.98
CA ARG A 403 13.89 6.59 -13.91
C ARG A 403 15.29 6.47 -14.46
N LYS A 404 16.25 7.06 -13.75
CA LYS A 404 17.65 6.71 -13.98
C LYS A 404 17.80 5.23 -13.60
N GLY A 405 18.45 4.45 -14.47
CA GLY A 405 18.89 3.10 -14.09
C GLY A 405 19.76 3.16 -12.84
N PRO A 406 20.00 2.02 -12.16
CA PRO A 406 20.97 2.00 -11.06
C PRO A 406 22.27 2.59 -11.59
N SER A 407 22.69 3.73 -11.02
CA SER A 407 24.02 4.27 -11.29
C SER A 407 25.01 3.19 -10.91
N THR A 408 25.67 2.63 -11.92
CA THR A 408 26.74 1.66 -11.71
C THR A 408 27.80 2.36 -10.86
N PRO A 409 28.15 1.83 -9.67
CA PRO A 409 29.16 2.45 -8.82
C PRO A 409 30.52 2.51 -9.52
#